data_AF-A0A0L7RDW0-F1
#
_entry.id   AF-A0A0L7RDW0-F1
#
_cell.length_a   1.000
_cell.length_b   1.000
_cell.length_c   1.000
_cell.angle_alpha   90.00
_cell.angle_beta   90.00
_cell.angle_gamma   90.00
#
_symmetry.space_group_name_H-M   'P 1'
#
loop_
_entity.id
_entity.type
_entity.pdbx_description
1 polymer ?
#
loop_
_entity_poly.entity_id
_entity_poly.type
_entity_poly.pdbx_seq_one_letter_code
_entity_poly.pdbx_strand_id
1 'polypeptide(L)'
;MAGFRDEDKALFPIQSISSIVRIFQNQLVNNLEPDLALLSILVGAVENSLTCNRTFASQESTVYDEPKLPAVEFHIAEALYTKFHAVIKGAIDLTVYDTKYATRELVKKVSDVIWNSLTRSYYKDRAHLQSLYSYLTANKLDCFGVAFAVVAGCQVLGFKDVHLAMSEDHAWVVYGENGIETAEVTWHGKGNEDKRGQPVEPGVASRSWLYVNGQAVVCSRAMEVATIVSAINPSLSATADAAEVALLQQELLWLLYDLGHLAKYPMALGNLGDLEEAAPTPGRPPAIDLFQEAIRSARKYYGNAHVYPYTYQGGYLYRHGLHANALASWADAADVLRKYDYSRDDGEIYKELLEIANELIPHTVRADERLLRQPRCFAYLLRFYDGICQWEEGANTPVLHIGWARPLVNTISKFDASIRAQVIIDCYDAEAKQEEDKSQKRETSPEEALNNNNNNNYCKTKERGNAARDLIKSLESKVPSNPAPMHPSIQALTAACSEKILNRDYLLQGGGEPFVAPPDDALPPAPSTSQENLDPEVETDSEHERPRITLYSQKMKGLKDLLLAEKLNTHAISLQLTAQSQVQIGKKSRGTDEVGVSQRPKRTRRE
;
A
#
# COMPACT_ATOMS: atom_id res chain seq x y z
N MET A 1 -4.21 11.54 31.22
CA MET A 1 -5.66 11.39 31.50
C MET A 1 -6.37 11.48 30.17
N ALA A 2 -7.27 10.55 29.85
CA ALA A 2 -8.11 10.62 28.65
C ALA A 2 -9.14 11.76 28.77
N GLY A 3 -9.58 12.31 27.63
CA GLY A 3 -10.49 13.45 27.53
C GLY A 3 -9.82 14.83 27.40
N PHE A 4 -10.64 15.87 27.50
CA PHE A 4 -10.22 17.28 27.35
C PHE A 4 -9.30 17.73 28.48
N ARG A 5 -8.06 18.08 28.13
CA ARG A 5 -7.10 18.68 29.08
C ARG A 5 -7.36 20.17 29.20
N ASP A 6 -6.98 20.78 30.32
CA ASP A 6 -7.23 22.21 30.53
C ASP A 6 -6.52 23.10 29.49
N GLU A 7 -5.36 22.65 29.00
CA GLU A 7 -4.65 23.27 27.86
C GLU A 7 -5.43 23.17 26.54
N ASP A 8 -6.13 22.06 26.30
CA ASP A 8 -6.95 21.87 25.11
C ASP A 8 -8.26 22.68 25.21
N LYS A 9 -8.85 22.76 26.42
CA LYS A 9 -10.05 23.56 26.69
C LYS A 9 -9.83 25.05 26.43
N ALA A 10 -8.62 25.55 26.70
CA ALA A 10 -8.25 26.94 26.47
C ALA A 10 -8.23 27.34 24.98
N LEU A 11 -8.19 26.37 24.07
CA LEU A 11 -8.22 26.58 22.62
C LEU A 11 -9.65 26.69 22.06
N PHE A 12 -10.67 26.53 22.90
CA PHE A 12 -12.08 26.70 22.51
C PHE A 12 -12.54 28.16 22.66
N PRO A 13 -13.47 28.62 21.79
CA PRO A 13 -14.02 27.92 20.64
C PRO A 13 -12.98 27.75 19.52
N ILE A 14 -12.97 26.58 18.89
CA ILE A 14 -12.02 26.30 17.80
C ILE A 14 -12.49 27.04 16.55
N GLN A 15 -11.70 28.01 16.10
CA GLN A 15 -12.00 28.87 14.95
C GLN A 15 -10.87 28.94 13.91
N SER A 16 -9.79 28.19 14.11
CA SER A 16 -8.63 28.17 13.23
C SER A 16 -8.07 26.75 13.12
N ILE A 17 -7.41 26.46 12.00
CA ILE A 17 -6.73 25.19 11.74
C ILE A 17 -5.61 25.00 12.76
N SER A 18 -4.84 26.06 13.02
CA SER A 18 -3.78 26.11 14.03
C SER A 18 -4.22 25.61 15.40
N SER A 19 -5.43 25.97 15.85
CA SER A 19 -5.98 25.50 17.13
C SER A 19 -6.24 23.99 17.14
N ILE A 20 -6.74 23.43 16.04
CA ILE A 20 -6.96 21.97 15.91
C ILE A 20 -5.62 21.23 15.87
N VAL A 21 -4.69 21.70 15.04
CA VAL A 21 -3.34 21.15 14.95
C VAL A 21 -2.67 21.14 16.32
N ARG A 22 -2.85 22.21 17.11
CA ARG A 22 -2.32 22.28 18.48
C ARG A 22 -2.94 21.25 19.42
N ILE A 23 -4.25 21.01 19.35
CA ILE A 23 -4.91 19.96 20.14
C ILE A 23 -4.36 18.57 19.75
N PHE A 24 -4.21 18.30 18.44
CA PHE A 24 -3.62 17.04 17.96
C PHE A 24 -2.18 16.88 18.45
N GLN A 25 -1.37 17.94 18.38
CA GLN A 25 0.00 17.95 18.86
C GLN A 25 0.07 17.67 20.36
N ASN A 26 -0.78 18.31 21.17
CA ASN A 26 -0.84 18.08 22.61
C ASN A 26 -1.19 16.62 22.93
N GLN A 27 -2.13 16.03 22.19
CA GLN A 27 -2.54 14.63 22.38
C GLN A 27 -1.45 13.64 21.92
N LEU A 28 -0.71 13.93 20.85
CA LEU A 28 0.34 13.04 20.34
C LEU A 28 1.63 13.11 21.15
N VAL A 29 2.03 14.29 21.62
CA VAL A 29 3.32 14.49 22.31
C VAL A 29 3.22 14.18 23.80
N ASN A 30 2.13 14.59 24.45
CA ASN A 30 2.02 14.55 25.91
C ASN A 30 1.27 13.33 26.43
N ASN A 31 0.74 12.48 25.55
CA ASN A 31 -0.09 11.34 25.94
C ASN A 31 0.30 10.07 25.16
N LEU A 32 0.57 9.00 25.89
CA LEU A 32 0.84 7.67 25.31
C LEU A 32 -0.43 7.04 24.70
N GLU A 33 -1.61 7.51 25.12
CA GLU A 33 -2.93 7.07 24.68
C GLU A 33 -3.73 8.28 24.18
N PRO A 34 -3.38 8.87 23.01
CA PRO A 34 -4.16 9.95 22.41
C PRO A 34 -5.64 9.55 22.30
N ASP A 35 -6.52 10.47 22.67
CA ASP A 35 -7.95 10.17 22.78
C ASP A 35 -8.62 10.15 21.40
N LEU A 36 -8.90 8.94 20.91
CA LEU A 36 -9.45 8.74 19.57
C LEU A 36 -10.86 9.31 19.44
N ALA A 37 -11.66 9.20 20.50
CA ALA A 37 -13.02 9.68 20.52
C ALA A 37 -13.06 11.20 20.39
N LEU A 38 -12.24 11.89 21.18
CA LEU A 38 -12.09 13.34 21.14
C LEU A 38 -11.66 13.81 19.74
N LEU A 39 -10.54 13.28 19.23
CA LEU A 39 -9.94 13.76 17.98
C LEU A 39 -10.86 13.53 16.77
N SER A 40 -11.54 12.38 16.71
CA SER A 40 -12.50 12.07 15.65
C SER A 40 -13.75 12.96 15.70
N ILE A 41 -14.23 13.32 16.89
CA ILE A 41 -15.37 14.24 17.05
C ILE A 41 -15.01 15.64 16.57
N LEU A 42 -13.82 16.15 16.93
CA LEU A 42 -13.40 17.51 16.55
C LEU A 42 -13.20 17.66 15.05
N VAL A 43 -12.45 16.74 14.43
CA VAL A 43 -12.24 16.74 12.98
C VAL A 43 -13.55 16.56 12.24
N GLY A 44 -14.39 15.60 12.67
CA GLY A 44 -15.69 15.38 12.05
C GLY A 44 -16.64 16.57 12.16
N ALA A 45 -16.57 17.35 13.24
CA ALA A 45 -17.36 18.56 13.41
C ALA A 45 -16.95 19.67 12.43
N VAL A 46 -15.64 19.85 12.21
CA VAL A 46 -15.11 20.83 11.26
C VAL A 46 -15.41 20.42 9.83
N GLU A 47 -15.12 19.16 9.47
CA GLU A 47 -15.42 18.62 8.14
C GLU A 47 -16.91 18.80 7.83
N ASN A 48 -17.80 18.35 8.71
CA ASN A 48 -19.24 18.41 8.46
C ASN A 48 -19.75 19.85 8.32
N SER A 49 -19.22 20.79 9.12
CA SER A 49 -19.59 22.21 9.04
C SER A 49 -19.20 22.84 7.72
N LEU A 50 -18.07 22.43 7.13
CA LEU A 50 -17.55 23.00 5.89
C LEU A 50 -18.05 22.27 4.63
N THR A 51 -18.38 20.98 4.72
CA THR A 51 -18.82 20.19 3.55
C THR A 51 -20.33 20.03 3.47
N CYS A 52 -20.98 19.71 4.58
CA CYS A 52 -22.41 19.35 4.61
C CYS A 52 -23.33 20.53 4.95
N ASN A 53 -22.88 21.48 5.77
CA ASN A 53 -23.70 22.57 6.30
C ASN A 53 -23.15 23.96 5.94
N ARG A 54 -23.18 24.34 4.65
CA ARG A 54 -22.64 25.62 4.15
C ARG A 54 -23.49 26.86 4.45
N THR A 55 -24.03 26.99 5.65
CA THR A 55 -24.61 28.27 6.11
C THR A 55 -23.51 29.30 6.42
N PHE A 56 -22.25 28.85 6.49
CA PHE A 56 -21.07 29.67 6.72
C PHE A 56 -20.47 30.10 5.37
N ALA A 57 -20.69 31.35 4.97
CA ALA A 57 -19.93 32.00 3.91
C ALA A 57 -18.74 32.70 4.57
N SER A 58 -17.52 32.24 4.30
CA SER A 58 -16.32 32.97 4.70
C SER A 58 -16.37 34.37 4.07
N GLN A 59 -16.35 35.42 4.88
CA GLN A 59 -16.16 36.78 4.36
C GLN A 59 -14.76 36.85 3.77
N GLU A 60 -14.62 37.41 2.56
CA GLU A 60 -13.37 37.56 1.80
C GLU A 60 -12.18 37.83 2.72
N SER A 61 -11.42 36.78 3.05
CA SER A 61 -10.16 36.88 3.75
C SER A 61 -9.12 37.40 2.76
N THR A 62 -8.25 38.31 3.21
CA THR A 62 -7.11 38.73 2.40
C THR A 62 -6.22 37.53 2.10
N VAL A 63 -5.48 37.56 0.99
CA VAL A 63 -4.67 36.43 0.46
C VAL A 63 -3.65 35.86 1.46
N TYR A 64 -3.44 36.50 2.61
CA TYR A 64 -2.41 36.16 3.60
C TYR A 64 -2.95 35.75 4.99
N ASP A 65 -4.26 35.74 5.22
CA ASP A 65 -4.83 35.37 6.53
C ASP A 65 -5.27 33.90 6.58
N GLU A 66 -5.03 33.23 7.71
CA GLU A 66 -5.49 31.86 7.97
C GLU A 66 -7.02 31.77 7.83
N PRO A 67 -7.56 30.77 7.11
CA PRO A 67 -9.00 30.65 6.91
C PRO A 67 -9.73 30.47 8.24
N LYS A 68 -10.74 31.31 8.46
CA LYS A 68 -11.56 31.25 9.68
C LYS A 68 -12.54 30.08 9.61
N LEU A 69 -12.38 29.12 10.50
CA LEU A 69 -13.25 27.96 10.59
C LEU A 69 -14.58 28.30 11.30
N PRO A 70 -15.68 27.58 10.98
CA PRO A 70 -16.88 27.59 11.81
C PRO A 70 -16.53 27.20 13.25
N ALA A 71 -17.02 28.00 14.20
CA ALA A 71 -16.69 27.82 15.62
C ALA A 71 -17.20 26.46 16.14
N VAL A 72 -16.28 25.60 16.57
CA VAL A 72 -16.63 24.41 17.36
C VAL A 72 -16.63 24.79 18.83
N GLU A 73 -17.81 24.83 19.43
CA GLU A 73 -18.00 25.19 20.83
C GLU A 73 -17.65 24.04 21.77
N PHE A 74 -16.98 24.36 22.89
CA PHE A 74 -16.53 23.36 23.86
C PHE A 74 -17.67 22.49 24.38
N HIS A 75 -18.78 23.10 24.79
CA HIS A 75 -19.92 22.40 25.37
C HIS A 75 -20.57 21.41 24.38
N ILE A 76 -20.51 21.68 23.08
CA ILE A 76 -21.02 20.78 22.04
C ILE A 76 -20.09 19.56 21.90
N ALA A 77 -18.78 19.81 21.80
CA ALA A 77 -17.78 18.74 21.71
C ALA A 77 -17.79 17.85 22.96
N GLU A 78 -17.88 18.46 24.15
CA GLU A 78 -17.98 17.75 25.43
C GLU A 78 -19.25 16.91 25.54
N ALA A 79 -20.40 17.44 25.09
CA ALA A 79 -21.66 16.70 25.10
C ALA A 79 -21.60 15.47 24.17
N LEU A 80 -21.02 15.60 22.97
CA LEU A 80 -20.83 14.49 22.04
C LEU A 80 -19.88 13.44 22.61
N TYR A 81 -18.74 13.87 23.16
CA TYR A 81 -17.78 12.99 23.80
C TYR A 81 -18.40 12.20 24.97
N THR A 82 -19.14 12.90 25.85
CA THR A 82 -19.85 12.29 26.97
C THR A 82 -20.92 11.31 26.49
N LYS A 83 -21.64 11.65 25.41
CA LYS A 83 -22.65 10.77 24.80
C LYS A 83 -22.01 9.47 24.30
N PHE A 84 -20.87 9.53 23.61
CA PHE A 84 -20.16 8.32 23.17
C PHE A 84 -19.76 7.42 24.35
N HIS A 85 -19.18 8.02 25.39
CA HIS A 85 -18.81 7.29 26.60
C HIS A 85 -20.03 6.64 27.28
N ALA A 86 -21.16 7.35 27.36
CA ALA A 86 -22.38 6.83 27.95
C ALA A 86 -22.95 5.65 27.15
N VAL A 87 -22.93 5.72 25.81
CA VAL A 87 -23.37 4.61 24.93
C VAL A 87 -22.53 3.36 25.18
N ILE A 88 -21.20 3.50 25.22
CA ILE A 88 -20.29 2.35 25.37
C ILE A 88 -20.34 1.78 26.79
N LYS A 89 -20.12 2.61 27.81
CA LYS A 89 -20.09 2.17 29.22
C LYS A 89 -21.46 1.74 29.74
N GLY A 90 -22.55 2.28 29.18
CA GLY A 90 -23.91 1.89 29.55
C GLY A 90 -24.34 0.55 28.96
N ALA A 91 -23.75 0.13 27.83
CA ALA A 91 -24.13 -1.09 27.13
C ALA A 91 -23.26 -2.32 27.48
N ILE A 92 -22.09 -2.10 28.10
CA ILE A 92 -21.08 -3.14 28.33
C ILE A 92 -20.76 -3.20 29.81
N ASP A 93 -21.20 -4.29 30.45
CA ASP A 93 -20.87 -4.60 31.83
C ASP A 93 -19.49 -5.26 31.91
N LEU A 94 -18.50 -4.51 32.38
CA LEU A 94 -17.13 -5.00 32.53
C LEU A 94 -16.99 -6.07 33.62
N THR A 95 -17.95 -6.22 34.53
CA THR A 95 -17.88 -7.28 35.57
C THR A 95 -18.00 -8.69 34.99
N VAL A 96 -18.50 -8.82 33.76
CA VAL A 96 -18.58 -10.08 33.01
C VAL A 96 -17.23 -10.46 32.38
N TYR A 97 -16.32 -9.50 32.24
CA TYR A 97 -15.04 -9.66 31.55
C TYR A 97 -13.89 -9.51 32.55
N ASP A 98 -13.58 -10.57 33.30
CA ASP A 98 -12.45 -10.61 34.23
C ASP A 98 -11.14 -10.96 33.50
N THR A 99 -10.74 -10.10 32.56
CA THR A 99 -9.52 -10.29 31.77
C THR A 99 -8.70 -9.01 31.69
N LYS A 100 -7.37 -9.16 31.77
CA LYS A 100 -6.42 -8.05 31.59
C LYS A 100 -6.38 -7.52 30.15
N TYR A 101 -6.58 -8.43 29.19
CA TYR A 101 -6.56 -8.18 27.76
C TYR A 101 -7.97 -8.39 27.19
N ALA A 102 -8.26 -7.72 26.08
CA ALA A 102 -9.53 -7.87 25.39
C ALA A 102 -9.68 -9.30 24.86
N THR A 103 -10.89 -9.82 24.93
CA THR A 103 -11.27 -11.11 24.36
C THR A 103 -12.10 -10.90 23.09
N ARG A 104 -12.20 -11.93 22.25
CA ARG A 104 -13.06 -11.91 21.06
C ARG A 104 -14.50 -11.56 21.41
N GLU A 105 -15.01 -12.10 22.50
CA GLU A 105 -16.39 -11.89 22.96
C GLU A 105 -16.63 -10.42 23.33
N LEU A 106 -15.67 -9.79 24.02
CA LEU A 106 -15.72 -8.36 24.32
C LEU A 106 -15.68 -7.52 23.05
N VAL A 107 -14.70 -7.76 22.18
CA VAL A 107 -14.53 -7.02 20.91
C VAL A 107 -15.79 -7.12 20.05
N LYS A 108 -16.34 -8.34 19.92
CA LYS A 108 -17.59 -8.58 19.20
C LYS A 108 -18.76 -7.86 19.87
N LYS A 109 -18.82 -7.81 21.20
CA LYS A 109 -19.86 -7.08 21.92
C LYS A 109 -19.79 -5.58 21.67
N VAL A 110 -18.59 -4.98 21.65
CA VAL A 110 -18.40 -3.57 21.28
C VAL A 110 -18.84 -3.34 19.83
N SER A 111 -18.43 -4.21 18.90
CA SER A 111 -18.89 -4.18 17.51
C SER A 111 -20.42 -4.24 17.40
N ASP A 112 -21.09 -5.08 18.19
CA ASP A 112 -22.55 -5.17 18.21
C ASP A 112 -23.22 -3.94 18.78
N VAL A 113 -22.64 -3.27 19.78
CA VAL A 113 -23.17 -1.99 20.29
C VAL A 113 -23.12 -0.93 19.20
N ILE A 114 -21.97 -0.76 18.53
CA ILE A 114 -21.81 0.18 17.43
C ILE A 114 -22.79 -0.18 16.31
N TRP A 115 -22.74 -1.41 15.80
CA TRP A 115 -23.57 -1.86 14.68
C TRP A 115 -25.07 -1.68 14.92
N ASN A 116 -25.57 -2.10 16.09
CA ASN A 116 -27.02 -2.04 16.38
C ASN A 116 -27.53 -0.62 16.61
N SER A 117 -26.63 0.33 16.88
CA SER A 117 -26.97 1.74 16.99
C SER A 117 -27.00 2.48 15.65
N LEU A 118 -26.49 1.87 14.58
CA LEU A 118 -26.53 2.44 13.22
C LEU A 118 -27.95 2.41 12.63
N THR A 119 -28.21 3.37 11.75
CA THR A 119 -29.43 3.44 10.96
C THR A 119 -29.53 2.21 10.06
N ARG A 120 -30.66 1.51 10.06
CA ARG A 120 -30.82 0.24 9.29
C ARG A 120 -30.65 0.37 7.78
N SER A 121 -30.97 1.53 7.21
CA SER A 121 -30.90 1.77 5.77
C SER A 121 -30.36 3.17 5.49
N TYR A 122 -29.17 3.20 4.91
CA TYR A 122 -28.56 4.39 4.32
C TYR A 122 -27.57 3.96 3.25
N TYR A 123 -27.17 4.90 2.41
CA TYR A 123 -26.15 4.68 1.40
C TYR A 123 -24.78 4.61 2.10
N LYS A 124 -24.21 3.41 2.17
CA LYS A 124 -22.97 3.12 2.90
C LYS A 124 -21.74 3.77 2.25
N ASP A 125 -21.78 3.96 0.94
CA ASP A 125 -20.71 4.57 0.13
C ASP A 125 -20.85 6.11 0.08
N ARG A 126 -21.62 6.71 0.99
CA ARG A 126 -21.79 8.18 1.03
C ARG A 126 -20.61 8.81 1.78
N ALA A 127 -20.09 9.92 1.26
CA ALA A 127 -19.06 10.72 1.90
C ALA A 127 -19.48 11.26 3.29
N HIS A 128 -18.48 11.59 4.11
CA HIS A 128 -18.62 12.20 5.45
C HIS A 128 -19.26 11.26 6.51
N LEU A 129 -19.04 9.95 6.38
CA LEU A 129 -19.54 8.91 7.28
C LEU A 129 -18.43 8.20 8.08
N GLN A 130 -17.19 8.67 8.03
CA GLN A 130 -16.03 8.02 8.64
C GLN A 130 -15.82 8.36 10.12
N SER A 131 -16.36 9.50 10.60
CA SER A 131 -16.04 10.04 11.93
C SER A 131 -17.06 9.69 13.01
N LEU A 132 -16.62 9.70 14.27
CA LEU A 132 -17.52 9.57 15.42
C LEU A 132 -18.50 10.74 15.54
N TYR A 133 -18.20 11.90 14.95
CA TYR A 133 -19.17 12.97 14.80
C TYR A 133 -20.39 12.52 13.98
N SER A 134 -20.17 11.87 12.84
CA SER A 134 -21.25 11.33 11.99
C SER A 134 -22.05 10.24 12.72
N TYR A 135 -21.36 9.38 13.47
CA TYR A 135 -21.99 8.40 14.35
C TYR A 135 -22.92 9.05 15.38
N LEU A 136 -22.43 10.04 16.12
CA LEU A 136 -23.17 10.62 17.25
C LEU A 136 -24.29 11.57 16.85
N THR A 137 -24.20 12.17 15.66
CA THR A 137 -25.18 13.13 15.15
C THR A 137 -26.21 12.48 14.23
N ALA A 138 -25.82 11.47 13.44
CA ALA A 138 -26.66 10.87 12.41
C ALA A 138 -26.83 9.35 12.51
N ASN A 139 -26.17 8.68 13.46
CA ASN A 139 -26.15 7.21 13.60
C ASN A 139 -25.78 6.52 12.27
N LYS A 140 -24.77 7.04 11.57
CA LYS A 140 -24.29 6.51 10.29
C LYS A 140 -22.78 6.43 10.32
N LEU A 141 -22.26 5.32 9.81
CA LEU A 141 -20.83 5.11 9.61
C LEU A 141 -20.57 4.41 8.26
N ASP A 142 -19.42 4.63 7.64
CA ASP A 142 -18.93 3.75 6.57
C ASP A 142 -18.20 2.52 7.16
N CYS A 143 -17.61 1.67 6.30
CA CYS A 143 -16.95 0.44 6.76
C CYS A 143 -15.77 0.73 7.71
N PHE A 144 -14.90 1.67 7.34
CA PHE A 144 -13.76 2.13 8.13
C PHE A 144 -14.22 2.74 9.45
N GLY A 145 -15.20 3.64 9.41
CA GLY A 145 -15.73 4.35 10.57
C GLY A 145 -16.28 3.40 11.62
N VAL A 146 -16.90 2.27 11.22
CA VAL A 146 -17.32 1.22 12.16
C VAL A 146 -16.13 0.55 12.83
N ALA A 147 -15.11 0.14 12.08
CA ALA A 147 -13.92 -0.49 12.65
C ALA A 147 -13.20 0.47 13.62
N PHE A 148 -13.03 1.73 13.22
CA PHE A 148 -12.48 2.79 14.05
C PHE A 148 -13.30 3.01 15.34
N ALA A 149 -14.63 3.10 15.23
CA ALA A 149 -15.51 3.29 16.38
C ALA A 149 -15.43 2.13 17.39
N VAL A 150 -15.17 0.91 16.93
CA VAL A 150 -14.93 -0.24 17.81
C VAL A 150 -13.62 -0.10 18.58
N VAL A 151 -12.54 0.33 17.92
CA VAL A 151 -11.25 0.60 18.59
C VAL A 151 -11.40 1.72 19.62
N ALA A 152 -12.04 2.83 19.26
CA ALA A 152 -12.33 3.91 20.19
C ALA A 152 -13.21 3.45 21.36
N GLY A 153 -14.23 2.62 21.11
CA GLY A 153 -15.06 2.01 22.15
C GLY A 153 -14.26 1.13 23.12
N CYS A 154 -13.32 0.34 22.62
CA CYS A 154 -12.41 -0.45 23.46
C CYS A 154 -11.47 0.45 24.29
N GLN A 155 -10.95 1.53 23.70
CA GLN A 155 -10.15 2.54 24.41
C GLN A 155 -10.95 3.16 25.57
N VAL A 156 -12.22 3.52 25.35
CA VAL A 156 -13.13 4.06 26.38
C VAL A 156 -13.33 3.11 27.57
N LEU A 157 -13.33 1.80 27.31
CA LEU A 157 -13.44 0.75 28.33
C LEU A 157 -12.11 0.47 29.05
N GLY A 158 -10.99 1.05 28.58
CA GLY A 158 -9.67 0.89 29.18
C GLY A 158 -8.82 -0.21 28.54
N PHE A 159 -9.26 -0.81 27.44
CA PHE A 159 -8.49 -1.84 26.72
C PHE A 159 -7.49 -1.17 25.77
N LYS A 160 -6.21 -1.27 26.14
CA LYS A 160 -5.09 -0.68 25.39
C LYS A 160 -4.54 -1.59 24.31
N ASP A 161 -4.87 -2.87 24.37
CA ASP A 161 -4.38 -3.93 23.48
C ASP A 161 -5.20 -4.08 22.19
N VAL A 162 -6.38 -3.45 22.10
CA VAL A 162 -7.21 -3.46 20.88
C VAL A 162 -6.74 -2.38 19.92
N HIS A 163 -6.28 -2.75 18.74
CA HIS A 163 -5.75 -1.83 17.74
C HIS A 163 -6.42 -2.00 16.39
N LEU A 164 -6.45 -0.91 15.62
CA LEU A 164 -6.93 -0.96 14.24
C LEU A 164 -5.91 -1.67 13.35
N ALA A 165 -6.40 -2.55 12.47
CA ALA A 165 -5.63 -3.09 11.36
C ALA A 165 -6.28 -2.70 10.04
N MET A 166 -5.46 -2.23 9.10
CA MET A 166 -5.91 -1.75 7.81
C MET A 166 -5.14 -2.42 6.68
N SER A 167 -5.90 -2.98 5.75
CA SER A 167 -5.42 -3.26 4.40
C SER A 167 -5.57 -2.01 3.53
N GLU A 168 -5.44 -2.19 2.23
CA GLU A 168 -5.66 -1.15 1.23
C GLU A 168 -7.16 -0.85 0.97
N ASP A 169 -8.08 -1.76 1.31
CA ASP A 169 -9.54 -1.59 1.05
C ASP A 169 -10.47 -2.10 2.17
N HIS A 170 -9.90 -2.49 3.31
CA HIS A 170 -10.67 -3.03 4.44
C HIS A 170 -9.99 -2.80 5.78
N ALA A 171 -10.81 -2.75 6.84
CA ALA A 171 -10.37 -2.52 8.20
C ALA A 171 -11.00 -3.50 9.19
N TRP A 172 -10.20 -3.98 10.13
CA TRP A 172 -10.60 -4.87 11.21
C TRP A 172 -9.81 -4.54 12.49
N VAL A 173 -9.93 -5.34 13.54
CA VAL A 173 -9.16 -5.12 14.78
C VAL A 173 -8.23 -6.27 15.10
N VAL A 174 -7.09 -5.92 15.70
CA VAL A 174 -6.21 -6.86 16.38
C VAL A 174 -6.30 -6.66 17.89
N TYR A 175 -6.14 -7.72 18.68
CA TYR A 175 -6.26 -7.65 20.14
C TYR A 175 -5.47 -8.77 20.84
N GLY A 176 -5.56 -8.79 22.18
CA GLY A 176 -4.92 -9.79 23.02
C GLY A 176 -3.51 -9.40 23.43
N GLU A 177 -2.89 -10.21 24.30
CA GLU A 177 -1.61 -9.89 24.96
C GLU A 177 -0.48 -9.52 24.01
N ASN A 178 -0.43 -10.18 22.84
CA ASN A 178 0.61 -9.99 21.84
C ASN A 178 0.11 -9.27 20.57
N GLY A 179 -1.16 -8.85 20.52
CA GLY A 179 -1.76 -8.23 19.34
C GLY A 179 -1.81 -9.15 18.10
N ILE A 180 -1.94 -10.46 18.31
CA ILE A 180 -1.95 -11.48 17.24
C ILE A 180 -3.38 -11.88 16.88
N GLU A 181 -4.31 -11.82 17.83
CA GLU A 181 -5.69 -12.21 17.59
C GLU A 181 -6.36 -11.17 16.71
N THR A 182 -7.17 -11.62 15.76
CA THR A 182 -7.89 -10.76 14.83
C THR A 182 -9.39 -10.95 14.96
N ALA A 183 -10.15 -9.90 14.67
CA ALA A 183 -11.59 -9.99 14.55
C ALA A 183 -12.10 -9.00 13.50
N GLU A 184 -12.88 -9.53 12.58
CA GLU A 184 -13.77 -8.72 11.74
C GLU A 184 -14.76 -7.97 12.63
N VAL A 185 -14.96 -6.68 12.39
CA VAL A 185 -15.88 -5.85 13.20
C VAL A 185 -16.83 -5.01 12.36
N THR A 186 -16.64 -5.03 11.04
CA THR A 186 -17.40 -4.28 10.06
C THR A 186 -17.75 -5.16 8.85
N TRP A 187 -18.41 -4.60 7.85
CA TRP A 187 -18.69 -5.27 6.58
C TRP A 187 -17.63 -4.91 5.53
N HIS A 188 -17.52 -5.73 4.49
CA HIS A 188 -16.83 -5.39 3.25
C HIS A 188 -17.74 -5.64 2.04
N GLY A 189 -17.65 -4.77 1.03
CA GLY A 189 -18.37 -4.91 -0.23
C GLY A 189 -19.90 -4.97 -0.12
N LYS A 190 -20.52 -5.57 -1.16
CA LYS A 190 -21.99 -5.72 -1.31
C LYS A 190 -22.36 -7.21 -1.24
N GLY A 191 -22.44 -7.78 -0.04
CA GLY A 191 -22.72 -9.22 0.19
C GLY A 191 -23.32 -9.53 1.57
N ASN A 192 -23.97 -10.69 1.70
CA ASN A 192 -24.88 -11.07 2.80
C ASN A 192 -24.23 -11.83 3.98
N GLU A 193 -22.91 -11.99 4.04
CA GLU A 193 -22.27 -12.72 5.14
C GLU A 193 -21.74 -11.76 6.20
N ASP A 194 -22.38 -11.76 7.36
CA ASP A 194 -21.88 -11.08 8.56
C ASP A 194 -20.65 -11.85 9.08
N LYS A 195 -19.46 -11.41 8.66
CA LYS A 195 -18.18 -11.97 9.12
C LYS A 195 -17.78 -11.46 10.50
N ARG A 196 -18.53 -10.54 11.13
CA ARG A 196 -18.12 -9.90 12.39
C ARG A 196 -17.90 -10.92 13.51
N GLY A 197 -16.77 -10.77 14.21
CA GLY A 197 -16.29 -11.67 15.25
C GLY A 197 -15.46 -12.84 14.72
N GLN A 198 -15.37 -13.04 13.40
CA GLN A 198 -14.55 -14.08 12.81
C GLN A 198 -13.09 -13.60 12.65
N PRO A 199 -12.12 -14.53 12.71
CA PRO A 199 -10.72 -14.25 12.36
C PRO A 199 -10.55 -13.94 10.86
N VAL A 200 -9.50 -13.18 10.51
CA VAL A 200 -9.17 -12.82 9.11
C VAL A 200 -8.27 -13.85 8.41
N GLU A 201 -7.75 -14.82 9.16
CA GLU A 201 -6.84 -15.87 8.70
C GLU A 201 -7.34 -16.65 7.47
N PRO A 202 -8.64 -16.96 7.31
CA PRO A 202 -9.13 -17.58 6.08
C PRO A 202 -8.87 -16.73 4.82
N GLY A 203 -9.01 -15.40 4.92
CA GLY A 203 -8.76 -14.47 3.82
C GLY A 203 -7.27 -14.28 3.53
N VAL A 204 -6.43 -14.35 4.57
CA VAL A 204 -4.96 -14.40 4.41
C VAL A 204 -4.54 -15.69 3.72
N ALA A 205 -5.10 -16.85 4.13
CA ALA A 205 -4.79 -18.15 3.56
C ALA A 205 -5.20 -18.27 2.08
N SER A 206 -6.24 -17.54 1.65
CA SER A 206 -6.64 -17.45 0.25
C SER A 206 -5.81 -16.46 -0.58
N ARG A 207 -4.75 -15.86 -0.01
CA ARG A 207 -3.87 -14.89 -0.67
C ARG A 207 -4.65 -13.76 -1.37
N SER A 208 -5.74 -13.30 -0.75
CA SER A 208 -6.51 -12.18 -1.26
C SER A 208 -5.80 -10.85 -0.99
N TRP A 209 -5.89 -9.94 -1.95
CA TRP A 209 -5.36 -8.58 -1.82
C TRP A 209 -6.06 -7.81 -0.68
N LEU A 210 -7.36 -8.07 -0.47
CA LEU A 210 -8.14 -7.50 0.63
C LEU A 210 -7.48 -7.66 2.02
N TYR A 211 -6.77 -8.76 2.25
CA TYR A 211 -6.07 -9.00 3.52
C TYR A 211 -4.55 -8.85 3.39
N VAL A 212 -4.08 -8.33 2.24
CA VAL A 212 -2.67 -8.05 1.90
C VAL A 212 -1.71 -9.16 2.33
N ASN A 213 -2.14 -10.43 2.21
CA ASN A 213 -1.37 -11.62 2.58
C ASN A 213 -0.79 -11.55 4.01
N GLY A 214 -1.56 -10.98 4.94
CA GLY A 214 -1.16 -10.79 6.35
C GLY A 214 -0.16 -9.66 6.59
N GLN A 215 0.12 -8.83 5.58
CA GLN A 215 1.02 -7.67 5.66
C GLN A 215 0.24 -6.35 5.83
N ALA A 216 -0.86 -6.40 6.59
CA ALA A 216 -1.69 -5.24 6.87
C ALA A 216 -0.97 -4.24 7.78
N VAL A 217 -1.36 -2.97 7.67
CA VAL A 217 -0.93 -1.92 8.59
C VAL A 217 -1.59 -2.18 9.94
N VAL A 218 -0.83 -2.67 10.91
CA VAL A 218 -1.28 -2.78 12.30
C VAL A 218 -0.91 -1.49 13.03
N CYS A 219 -1.92 -0.71 13.40
CA CYS A 219 -1.72 0.63 13.92
C CYS A 219 -1.29 0.63 15.39
N SER A 220 -0.37 1.54 15.73
CA SER A 220 -0.27 2.06 17.10
C SER A 220 -1.35 3.13 17.33
N ARG A 221 -1.50 3.63 18.57
CA ARG A 221 -2.43 4.74 18.86
C ARG A 221 -2.14 5.99 18.02
N ALA A 222 -0.88 6.35 17.84
CA ALA A 222 -0.51 7.49 17.00
C ALA A 222 -0.82 7.24 15.52
N MET A 223 -0.68 6.01 15.04
CA MET A 223 -1.11 5.65 13.68
C MET A 223 -2.63 5.65 13.55
N GLU A 224 -3.40 5.26 14.58
CA GLU A 224 -4.86 5.40 14.57
C GLU A 224 -5.27 6.87 14.46
N VAL A 225 -4.55 7.79 15.12
CA VAL A 225 -4.73 9.23 14.87
C VAL A 225 -4.44 9.58 13.41
N ALA A 226 -3.38 9.02 12.82
CA ALA A 226 -3.13 9.20 11.39
C ALA A 226 -4.27 8.66 10.51
N THR A 227 -4.93 7.57 10.88
CA THR A 227 -6.11 7.08 10.15
C THR A 227 -7.30 8.04 10.24
N ILE A 228 -7.50 8.73 11.38
CA ILE A 228 -8.52 9.77 11.51
C ILE A 228 -8.25 10.89 10.51
N VAL A 229 -6.99 11.33 10.42
CA VAL A 229 -6.57 12.43 9.53
C VAL A 229 -6.64 11.99 8.07
N SER A 230 -6.14 10.81 7.71
CA SER A 230 -6.22 10.29 6.35
C SER A 230 -7.65 10.06 5.88
N ALA A 231 -8.59 9.81 6.80
CA ALA A 231 -10.00 9.65 6.47
C ALA A 231 -10.76 10.98 6.32
N ILE A 232 -10.14 12.14 6.61
CA ILE A 232 -10.77 13.45 6.32
C ILE A 232 -11.14 13.51 4.84
N ASN A 233 -12.37 13.93 4.55
CA ASN A 233 -12.89 14.00 3.20
C ASN A 233 -13.19 15.47 2.81
N PRO A 234 -12.31 16.12 2.03
CA PRO A 234 -12.52 17.49 1.56
C PRO A 234 -13.66 17.63 0.54
N SER A 235 -14.14 16.54 -0.06
CA SER A 235 -15.02 16.63 -1.22
C SER A 235 -16.40 17.17 -0.91
N LEU A 236 -16.81 18.12 -1.75
CA LEU A 236 -18.12 18.78 -1.71
C LEU A 236 -19.10 18.18 -2.72
N SER A 237 -18.56 17.80 -3.86
CA SER A 237 -19.25 17.14 -4.97
C SER A 237 -18.23 16.28 -5.73
N ALA A 238 -18.65 15.64 -6.81
CA ALA A 238 -17.74 14.86 -7.65
C ALA A 238 -16.63 15.69 -8.34
N THR A 239 -16.67 17.03 -8.27
CA THR A 239 -15.76 17.92 -9.01
C THR A 239 -15.29 19.12 -8.21
N ALA A 240 -15.52 19.16 -6.90
CA ALA A 240 -15.16 20.29 -6.05
C ALA A 240 -14.83 19.84 -4.64
N ASP A 241 -13.79 20.44 -4.06
CA ASP A 241 -13.33 20.18 -2.70
C ASP A 241 -13.34 21.48 -1.86
N ALA A 242 -13.48 21.33 -0.55
CA ALA A 242 -13.35 22.41 0.42
C ALA A 242 -11.87 22.62 0.74
N ALA A 243 -11.31 23.73 0.28
CA ALA A 243 -9.89 24.04 0.41
C ALA A 243 -9.43 24.08 1.89
N GLU A 244 -10.27 24.59 2.79
CA GLU A 244 -9.98 24.66 4.21
C GLU A 244 -9.90 23.27 4.86
N VAL A 245 -10.70 22.31 4.38
CA VAL A 245 -10.68 20.92 4.87
C VAL A 245 -9.46 20.18 4.34
N ALA A 246 -9.10 20.39 3.07
CA ALA A 246 -7.86 19.87 2.49
C ALA A 246 -6.62 20.42 3.21
N LEU A 247 -6.59 21.72 3.50
CA LEU A 247 -5.51 22.36 4.26
C LEU A 247 -5.41 21.81 5.70
N LEU A 248 -6.54 21.62 6.38
CA LEU A 248 -6.58 20.97 7.70
C LEU A 248 -5.97 19.56 7.64
N GLN A 249 -6.34 18.77 6.63
CA GLN A 249 -5.80 17.42 6.44
C GLN A 249 -4.29 17.46 6.20
N GLN A 250 -3.82 18.36 5.35
CA GLN A 250 -2.41 18.54 5.00
C GLN A 250 -1.56 18.93 6.22
N GLU A 251 -1.97 19.94 6.98
CA GLU A 251 -1.26 20.38 8.20
C GLU A 251 -1.19 19.28 9.27
N LEU A 252 -2.28 18.53 9.46
CA LEU A 252 -2.31 17.41 10.40
C LEU A 252 -1.45 16.22 9.94
N LEU A 253 -1.41 15.94 8.63
CA LEU A 253 -0.51 14.91 8.08
C LEU A 253 0.96 15.32 8.21
N TRP A 254 1.29 16.60 8.01
CA TRP A 254 2.65 17.10 8.27
C TRP A 254 3.05 16.99 9.74
N LEU A 255 2.15 17.32 10.67
CA LEU A 255 2.39 17.10 12.10
C LEU A 255 2.71 15.62 12.39
N LEU A 256 1.94 14.69 11.82
CA LEU A 256 2.17 13.25 11.99
C LEU A 256 3.45 12.77 11.32
N TYR A 257 3.81 13.36 10.17
CA TYR A 257 5.05 13.10 9.46
C TYR A 257 6.25 13.51 10.30
N ASP A 258 6.24 14.74 10.84
CA ASP A 258 7.32 15.29 11.66
C ASP A 258 7.54 14.52 12.97
N LEU A 259 6.47 13.96 13.53
CA LEU A 259 6.53 13.07 14.69
C LEU A 259 6.91 11.61 14.35
N GLY A 260 7.14 11.30 13.07
CA GLY A 260 7.53 9.98 12.59
C GLY A 260 6.41 8.94 12.58
N HIS A 261 5.15 9.37 12.73
CA HIS A 261 3.98 8.49 12.82
C HIS A 261 3.49 7.99 11.45
N LEU A 262 3.93 8.61 10.35
CA LEU A 262 3.62 8.16 8.98
C LEU A 262 4.63 7.15 8.41
N ALA A 263 5.78 6.94 9.07
CA ALA A 263 6.87 6.11 8.53
C ALA A 263 6.44 4.66 8.21
N LYS A 264 5.44 4.13 8.91
CA LYS A 264 4.86 2.79 8.69
C LYS A 264 3.47 2.85 8.06
N TYR A 265 3.06 3.97 7.45
CA TYR A 265 1.73 4.09 6.85
C TYR A 265 1.83 4.56 5.39
N PRO A 266 2.06 3.63 4.44
CA PRO A 266 2.28 3.97 3.03
C PRO A 266 1.14 4.79 2.41
N MET A 267 -0.12 4.44 2.69
CA MET A 267 -1.28 5.16 2.15
C MET A 267 -1.40 6.59 2.67
N ALA A 268 -1.04 6.85 3.94
CA ALA A 268 -1.05 8.22 4.47
C ALA A 268 0.06 9.09 3.86
N LEU A 269 1.22 8.51 3.55
CA LEU A 269 2.28 9.18 2.78
C LEU A 269 1.81 9.49 1.35
N GLY A 270 1.08 8.56 0.71
CA GLY A 270 0.44 8.80 -0.58
C GLY A 270 -0.57 9.95 -0.55
N ASN A 271 -1.47 9.95 0.45
CA ASN A 271 -2.44 11.03 0.66
C ASN A 271 -1.75 12.39 0.87
N LEU A 272 -0.70 12.45 1.69
CA LEU A 272 0.09 13.67 1.84
C LEU A 272 0.75 14.10 0.51
N GLY A 273 1.23 13.15 -0.28
CA GLY A 273 1.79 13.39 -1.60
C GLY A 273 0.78 14.03 -2.56
N ASP A 274 -0.46 13.53 -2.60
CA ASP A 274 -1.54 14.10 -3.43
C ASP A 274 -1.91 15.53 -2.98
N LEU A 275 -1.94 15.80 -1.67
CA LEU A 275 -2.19 17.14 -1.13
C LEU A 275 -1.06 18.12 -1.46
N GLU A 276 0.19 17.70 -1.35
CA GLU A 276 1.37 18.51 -1.73
C GLU A 276 1.47 18.73 -3.24
N GLU A 277 1.01 17.80 -4.07
CA GLU A 277 0.88 18.03 -5.51
C GLU A 277 -0.15 19.12 -5.80
N ALA A 278 -1.29 19.09 -5.10
CA ALA A 278 -2.36 20.06 -5.30
C ALA A 278 -1.99 21.46 -4.78
N ALA A 279 -1.35 21.55 -3.61
CA ALA A 279 -0.97 22.79 -2.96
C ALA A 279 0.36 22.63 -2.19
N PRO A 280 1.53 22.85 -2.83
CA PRO A 280 2.83 22.66 -2.19
C PRO A 280 3.05 23.59 -0.99
N THR A 281 3.55 23.02 0.11
CA THR A 281 3.88 23.77 1.31
C THR A 281 5.35 24.26 1.26
N PRO A 282 5.63 25.58 1.40
CA PRO A 282 6.99 26.09 1.34
C PRO A 282 7.94 25.43 2.36
N GLY A 283 9.08 24.92 1.89
CA GLY A 283 10.10 24.28 2.72
C GLY A 283 9.82 22.81 3.04
N ARG A 284 8.72 22.23 2.54
CA ARG A 284 8.42 20.80 2.64
C ARG A 284 9.00 20.01 1.44
N PRO A 285 9.24 18.70 1.60
CA PRO A 285 9.61 17.81 0.50
C PRO A 285 8.61 17.87 -0.67
N PRO A 286 9.08 17.73 -1.92
CA PRO A 286 8.19 17.64 -3.08
C PRO A 286 7.34 16.35 -3.03
N ALA A 287 6.16 16.39 -3.67
CA ALA A 287 5.22 15.27 -3.70
C ALA A 287 5.84 13.94 -4.16
N ILE A 288 6.74 13.98 -5.15
CA ILE A 288 7.43 12.78 -5.65
C ILE A 288 8.24 12.05 -4.57
N ASP A 289 8.86 12.78 -3.64
CA ASP A 289 9.66 12.19 -2.57
C ASP A 289 8.76 11.46 -1.56
N LEU A 290 7.54 11.98 -1.33
CA LEU A 290 6.54 11.35 -0.47
C LEU A 290 6.01 10.04 -1.08
N PHE A 291 5.73 10.01 -2.39
CA PHE A 291 5.34 8.78 -3.08
C PHE A 291 6.47 7.73 -3.07
N GLN A 292 7.72 8.16 -3.28
CA GLN A 292 8.87 7.26 -3.14
C GLN A 292 9.07 6.78 -1.69
N GLU A 293 8.80 7.62 -0.70
CA GLU A 293 8.80 7.23 0.71
C GLU A 293 7.71 6.21 1.03
N ALA A 294 6.50 6.36 0.48
CA ALA A 294 5.42 5.38 0.60
C ALA A 294 5.85 4.01 0.08
N ILE A 295 6.51 3.96 -1.09
CA ILE A 295 7.05 2.73 -1.67
C ILE A 295 8.16 2.14 -0.79
N ARG A 296 9.07 2.98 -0.27
CA ARG A 296 10.12 2.52 0.65
C ARG A 296 9.52 1.95 1.94
N SER A 297 8.46 2.56 2.47
CA SER A 297 7.73 2.06 3.63
C SER A 297 7.09 0.69 3.35
N ALA A 298 6.39 0.55 2.23
CA ALA A 298 5.79 -0.71 1.77
C ALA A 298 6.83 -1.84 1.64
N ARG A 299 8.00 -1.54 1.05
CA ARG A 299 9.11 -2.49 0.91
C ARG A 299 9.72 -2.88 2.26
N LYS A 300 9.96 -1.90 3.13
CA LYS A 300 10.68 -2.09 4.40
C LYS A 300 9.85 -2.82 5.46
N TYR A 301 8.57 -2.46 5.60
CA TYR A 301 7.74 -2.92 6.71
C TYR A 301 6.72 -3.99 6.32
N TYR A 302 6.37 -4.09 5.04
CA TYR A 302 5.23 -4.90 4.58
C TYR A 302 5.59 -5.87 3.45
N GLY A 303 6.86 -6.28 3.36
CA GLY A 303 7.31 -7.27 2.37
C GLY A 303 7.03 -6.88 0.91
N ASN A 304 6.90 -5.58 0.62
CA ASN A 304 6.47 -5.05 -0.66
C ASN A 304 5.13 -5.65 -1.14
N ALA A 305 4.13 -5.69 -0.26
CA ALA A 305 2.82 -6.29 -0.53
C ALA A 305 1.72 -5.26 -0.90
N HIS A 306 1.99 -3.96 -0.76
CA HIS A 306 1.03 -2.88 -0.99
C HIS A 306 1.13 -2.38 -2.44
N VAL A 307 -0.01 -2.20 -3.11
CA VAL A 307 -0.12 -1.85 -4.53
C VAL A 307 -0.30 -0.34 -4.72
N TYR A 308 -1.10 0.32 -3.88
CA TYR A 308 -1.42 1.74 -4.01
C TYR A 308 -0.19 2.68 -4.00
N PRO A 309 0.88 2.44 -3.23
CA PRO A 309 2.07 3.29 -3.29
C PRO A 309 2.63 3.47 -4.72
N TYR A 310 2.53 2.42 -5.54
CA TYR A 310 2.98 2.45 -6.94
C TYR A 310 1.94 3.08 -7.87
N THR A 311 0.64 2.95 -7.60
CA THR A 311 -0.39 3.60 -8.42
C THR A 311 -0.44 5.10 -8.15
N TYR A 312 -0.25 5.55 -6.90
CA TYR A 312 -0.07 6.95 -6.53
C TYR A 312 1.10 7.58 -7.31
N GLN A 313 2.28 6.96 -7.24
CA GLN A 313 3.45 7.44 -7.98
C GLN A 313 3.20 7.45 -9.50
N GLY A 314 2.59 6.38 -10.03
CA GLY A 314 2.26 6.28 -11.45
C GLY A 314 1.29 7.38 -11.92
N GLY A 315 0.27 7.68 -11.12
CA GLY A 315 -0.68 8.76 -11.36
C GLY A 315 -0.02 10.14 -11.38
N TYR A 316 0.83 10.43 -10.38
CA TYR A 316 1.61 11.67 -10.32
C TYR A 316 2.49 11.84 -11.57
N LEU A 317 3.28 10.82 -11.91
CA LEU A 317 4.18 10.84 -13.07
C LEU A 317 3.41 11.02 -14.38
N TYR A 318 2.24 10.38 -14.50
CA TYR A 318 1.36 10.54 -15.64
C TYR A 318 0.85 11.98 -15.79
N ARG A 319 0.36 12.59 -14.70
CA ARG A 319 -0.13 13.99 -14.71
C ARG A 319 0.97 15.00 -15.08
N HIS A 320 2.22 14.70 -14.76
CA HIS A 320 3.39 15.53 -15.09
C HIS A 320 4.02 15.22 -16.46
N GLY A 321 3.41 14.36 -17.27
CA GLY A 321 3.91 14.00 -18.60
C GLY A 321 5.15 13.09 -18.58
N LEU A 322 5.56 12.58 -17.43
CA LEU A 322 6.68 11.64 -17.25
C LEU A 322 6.22 10.20 -17.53
N HIS A 323 5.69 10.01 -18.73
CA HIS A 323 4.97 8.80 -19.13
C HIS A 323 5.77 7.50 -19.06
N ALA A 324 7.07 7.53 -19.39
CA ALA A 324 7.91 6.33 -19.32
C ALA A 324 8.05 5.83 -17.87
N ASN A 325 8.21 6.75 -16.93
CA ASN A 325 8.31 6.45 -15.51
C ASN A 325 6.94 6.03 -14.94
N ALA A 326 5.84 6.61 -15.44
CA ALA A 326 4.49 6.16 -15.08
C ALA A 326 4.26 4.69 -15.47
N LEU A 327 4.65 4.29 -16.70
CA LEU A 327 4.60 2.90 -17.14
C LEU A 327 5.45 1.97 -16.26
N ALA A 328 6.63 2.43 -15.85
CA ALA A 328 7.49 1.68 -14.93
C ALA A 328 6.82 1.46 -13.56
N SER A 329 6.23 2.52 -12.99
CA SER A 329 5.53 2.45 -11.70
C SER A 329 4.31 1.53 -11.75
N TRP A 330 3.49 1.61 -12.80
CA TRP A 330 2.36 0.68 -12.98
C TRP A 330 2.83 -0.76 -13.19
N ALA A 331 3.94 -0.98 -13.90
CA ALA A 331 4.53 -2.31 -14.02
C ALA A 331 4.99 -2.86 -12.66
N ASP A 332 5.57 -2.02 -11.80
CA ASP A 332 5.93 -2.41 -10.43
C ASP A 332 4.69 -2.70 -9.58
N ALA A 333 3.59 -1.96 -9.74
CA ALA A 333 2.30 -2.26 -9.10
C ALA A 333 1.79 -3.65 -9.50
N ALA A 334 1.84 -3.99 -10.79
CA ALA A 334 1.45 -5.30 -11.30
C ALA A 334 2.38 -6.43 -10.82
N ASP A 335 3.68 -6.13 -10.63
CA ASP A 335 4.63 -7.08 -10.07
C ASP A 335 4.31 -7.43 -8.60
N VAL A 336 3.80 -6.47 -7.81
CA VAL A 336 3.29 -6.73 -6.46
C VAL A 336 2.07 -7.65 -6.51
N LEU A 337 1.16 -7.44 -7.47
CA LEU A 337 -0.05 -8.24 -7.62
C LEU A 337 0.19 -9.73 -7.87
N ARG A 338 1.36 -10.10 -8.42
CA ARG A 338 1.77 -11.51 -8.58
C ARG A 338 1.78 -12.31 -7.28
N LYS A 339 1.80 -11.65 -6.13
CA LYS A 339 1.78 -12.29 -4.80
C LYS A 339 0.38 -12.74 -4.38
N TYR A 340 -0.65 -12.30 -5.08
CA TYR A 340 -2.05 -12.52 -4.73
C TYR A 340 -2.75 -13.44 -5.70
N ASP A 341 -3.84 -14.04 -5.24
CA ASP A 341 -4.79 -14.79 -6.05
C ASP A 341 -6.09 -13.97 -6.12
N TYR A 342 -6.58 -13.67 -7.33
CA TYR A 342 -7.76 -12.81 -7.47
C TYR A 342 -9.01 -13.41 -6.83
N SER A 343 -9.70 -12.58 -6.04
CA SER A 343 -11.00 -12.84 -5.47
C SER A 343 -12.02 -11.75 -5.84
N ARG A 344 -13.32 -12.07 -5.75
CA ARG A 344 -14.39 -11.07 -6.02
C ARG A 344 -14.37 -9.89 -5.05
N ASP A 345 -13.77 -10.07 -3.87
CA ASP A 345 -13.65 -9.03 -2.87
C ASP A 345 -12.55 -8.02 -3.24
N ASP A 346 -11.64 -8.35 -4.17
CA ASP A 346 -10.58 -7.44 -4.68
C ASP A 346 -11.11 -6.50 -5.78
N GLY A 347 -12.38 -6.07 -5.65
CA GLY A 347 -13.10 -5.33 -6.68
C GLY A 347 -12.58 -3.92 -6.93
N GLU A 348 -12.05 -3.24 -5.91
CA GLU A 348 -11.53 -1.87 -6.06
C GLU A 348 -10.20 -1.86 -6.82
N ILE A 349 -9.23 -2.71 -6.45
CA ILE A 349 -7.96 -2.79 -7.19
C ILE A 349 -8.17 -3.28 -8.63
N TYR A 350 -9.17 -4.13 -8.89
CA TYR A 350 -9.54 -4.50 -10.25
C TYR A 350 -9.95 -3.28 -11.10
N LYS A 351 -10.76 -2.36 -10.56
CA LYS A 351 -11.21 -1.16 -11.29
C LYS A 351 -10.05 -0.22 -11.57
N GLU A 352 -9.18 -0.01 -10.59
CA GLU A 352 -7.98 0.83 -10.70
C GLU A 352 -7.10 0.36 -11.87
N LEU A 353 -6.76 -0.93 -11.90
CA LEU A 353 -5.95 -1.51 -12.97
C LEU A 353 -6.66 -1.48 -14.33
N LEU A 354 -7.99 -1.63 -14.33
CA LEU A 354 -8.79 -1.57 -15.55
C LEU A 354 -8.76 -0.16 -16.16
N GLU A 355 -8.85 0.89 -15.33
CA GLU A 355 -8.72 2.28 -15.75
C GLU A 355 -7.32 2.56 -16.29
N ILE A 356 -6.27 2.14 -15.56
CA ILE A 356 -4.88 2.26 -16.01
C ILE A 356 -4.69 1.58 -17.38
N ALA A 357 -5.15 0.34 -17.54
CA ALA A 357 -4.96 -0.45 -18.74
C ALA A 357 -5.76 0.05 -19.95
N ASN A 358 -6.98 0.55 -19.72
CA ASN A 358 -7.93 0.84 -20.79
C ASN A 358 -8.03 2.33 -21.13
N GLU A 359 -7.67 3.22 -20.21
CA GLU A 359 -7.76 4.66 -20.38
C GLU A 359 -6.38 5.33 -20.35
N LEU A 360 -5.64 5.18 -19.24
CA LEU A 360 -4.40 5.94 -19.01
C LEU A 360 -3.24 5.50 -19.91
N ILE A 361 -2.98 4.19 -20.01
CA ILE A 361 -1.91 3.65 -20.88
C ILE A 361 -2.22 3.96 -22.37
N PRO A 362 -3.43 3.69 -22.89
CA PRO A 362 -3.75 4.05 -24.27
C PRO A 362 -3.69 5.56 -24.54
N HIS A 363 -4.04 6.41 -23.57
CA HIS A 363 -3.85 7.85 -23.68
C HIS A 363 -2.37 8.21 -23.78
N THR A 364 -1.56 7.71 -22.84
CA THR A 364 -0.11 7.91 -22.76
C THR A 364 0.57 7.60 -24.09
N VAL A 365 0.28 6.44 -24.68
CA VAL A 365 0.87 5.99 -25.94
C VAL A 365 0.42 6.82 -27.15
N ARG A 366 -0.78 7.43 -27.09
CA ARG A 366 -1.25 8.37 -28.14
C ARG A 366 -0.65 9.77 -27.97
N ALA A 367 -0.40 10.18 -26.74
CA ALA A 367 0.07 11.53 -26.43
C ALA A 367 1.58 11.71 -26.67
N ASP A 368 2.38 10.65 -26.48
CA ASP A 368 3.84 10.72 -26.59
C ASP A 368 4.42 9.66 -27.53
N GLU A 369 4.66 10.06 -28.78
CA GLU A 369 5.28 9.22 -29.80
C GLU A 369 6.74 8.83 -29.48
N ARG A 370 7.43 9.54 -28.56
CA ARG A 370 8.81 9.21 -28.20
C ARG A 370 8.88 7.89 -27.44
N LEU A 371 7.85 7.57 -26.65
CA LEU A 371 7.73 6.30 -25.93
C LEU A 371 7.73 5.10 -26.89
N LEU A 372 7.11 5.25 -28.06
CA LEU A 372 7.01 4.20 -29.06
C LEU A 372 8.36 3.81 -29.66
N ARG A 373 9.37 4.69 -29.53
CA ARG A 373 10.74 4.45 -29.97
C ARG A 373 11.63 3.84 -28.88
N GLN A 374 11.13 3.72 -27.65
CA GLN A 374 11.88 3.21 -26.51
C GLN A 374 11.50 1.75 -26.23
N PRO A 375 12.42 0.78 -26.44
CA PRO A 375 12.16 -0.63 -26.14
C PRO A 375 11.80 -0.87 -24.66
N ARG A 376 12.29 -0.03 -23.74
CA ARG A 376 12.02 -0.11 -22.30
C ARG A 376 10.55 0.13 -21.96
N CYS A 377 9.90 1.09 -22.63
CA CYS A 377 8.46 1.33 -22.44
C CYS A 377 7.62 0.13 -22.88
N PHE A 378 8.02 -0.53 -23.97
CA PHE A 378 7.39 -1.79 -24.39
C PHE A 378 7.60 -2.89 -23.34
N ALA A 379 8.81 -3.00 -22.76
CA ALA A 379 9.11 -3.94 -21.69
C ALA A 379 8.25 -3.71 -20.43
N TYR A 380 8.04 -2.46 -20.01
CA TYR A 380 7.13 -2.12 -18.89
C TYR A 380 5.68 -2.50 -19.19
N LEU A 381 5.19 -2.24 -20.40
CA LEU A 381 3.86 -2.67 -20.82
C LEU A 381 3.69 -4.19 -20.71
N LEU A 382 4.68 -4.97 -21.14
CA LEU A 382 4.64 -6.42 -21.02
C LEU A 382 4.66 -6.90 -19.57
N ARG A 383 5.49 -6.30 -18.71
CA ARG A 383 5.54 -6.60 -17.27
C ARG A 383 4.20 -6.31 -16.59
N PHE A 384 3.58 -5.18 -16.91
CA PHE A 384 2.25 -4.80 -16.39
C PHE A 384 1.20 -5.88 -16.68
N TYR A 385 1.05 -6.29 -17.94
CA TYR A 385 0.10 -7.33 -18.31
C TYR A 385 0.48 -8.72 -17.78
N ASP A 386 1.77 -9.03 -17.65
CA ASP A 386 2.23 -10.28 -17.05
C ASP A 386 1.86 -10.40 -15.57
N GLY A 387 1.98 -9.30 -14.80
CA GLY A 387 1.53 -9.26 -13.41
C GLY A 387 0.04 -9.55 -13.27
N ILE A 388 -0.79 -8.92 -14.10
CA ILE A 388 -2.25 -9.12 -14.10
C ILE A 388 -2.62 -10.54 -14.57
N CYS A 389 -1.94 -11.06 -15.59
CA CYS A 389 -2.15 -12.44 -16.03
C CYS A 389 -1.81 -13.44 -14.92
N GLN A 390 -0.75 -13.19 -14.16
CA GLN A 390 -0.36 -14.04 -13.04
C GLN A 390 -1.35 -13.98 -11.88
N TRP A 391 -1.89 -12.79 -11.59
CA TRP A 391 -2.91 -12.58 -10.56
C TRP A 391 -4.22 -13.35 -10.82
N GLU A 392 -4.52 -13.61 -12.09
CA GLU A 392 -5.66 -14.43 -12.51
C GLU A 392 -5.41 -15.95 -12.35
N GLU A 393 -4.15 -16.40 -12.32
CA GLU A 393 -3.84 -17.84 -12.27
C GLU A 393 -4.34 -18.47 -10.96
N GLY A 394 -5.17 -19.50 -11.07
CA GLY A 394 -5.77 -20.15 -9.89
C GLY A 394 -7.00 -19.43 -9.33
N ALA A 395 -7.38 -18.27 -9.87
CA ALA A 395 -8.58 -17.56 -9.46
C ALA A 395 -9.86 -18.29 -9.91
N ASN A 396 -10.89 -18.27 -9.05
CA ASN A 396 -12.20 -18.87 -9.34
C ASN A 396 -13.02 -18.04 -10.36
N THR A 397 -12.64 -16.77 -10.55
CA THR A 397 -13.27 -15.85 -11.48
C THR A 397 -12.21 -15.28 -12.43
N PRO A 398 -12.48 -15.22 -13.75
CA PRO A 398 -11.55 -14.64 -14.68
C PRO A 398 -11.45 -13.12 -14.48
N VAL A 399 -10.24 -12.60 -14.58
CA VAL A 399 -9.90 -11.17 -14.58
C VAL A 399 -9.92 -10.65 -16.02
N LEU A 400 -9.26 -11.37 -16.93
CA LEU A 400 -9.00 -10.93 -18.29
C LEU A 400 -10.12 -11.38 -19.24
N HIS A 401 -10.90 -10.41 -19.69
CA HIS A 401 -11.94 -10.58 -20.72
C HIS A 401 -11.66 -9.71 -21.95
N ILE A 402 -12.58 -9.72 -22.93
CA ILE A 402 -12.41 -8.98 -24.20
C ILE A 402 -12.20 -7.46 -24.03
N GLY A 403 -12.62 -6.92 -22.88
CA GLY A 403 -12.41 -5.51 -22.51
C GLY A 403 -10.95 -5.17 -22.25
N TRP A 404 -10.14 -6.14 -21.83
CA TRP A 404 -8.69 -6.00 -21.63
C TRP A 404 -7.90 -6.27 -22.92
N ALA A 405 -8.34 -7.26 -23.70
CA ALA A 405 -7.64 -7.68 -24.90
C ALA A 405 -7.60 -6.61 -25.99
N ARG A 406 -8.71 -5.89 -26.21
CA ARG A 406 -8.79 -4.86 -27.26
C ARG A 406 -7.83 -3.68 -27.00
N PRO A 407 -7.81 -3.04 -25.82
CA PRO A 407 -6.85 -1.99 -25.50
C PRO A 407 -5.40 -2.47 -25.56
N LEU A 408 -5.11 -3.69 -25.07
CA LEU A 408 -3.76 -4.27 -25.14
C LEU A 408 -3.28 -4.35 -26.59
N VAL A 409 -4.05 -5.01 -27.46
CA VAL A 409 -3.69 -5.20 -28.87
C VAL A 409 -3.53 -3.87 -29.59
N ASN A 410 -4.45 -2.93 -29.34
CA ASN A 410 -4.38 -1.60 -29.92
C ASN A 410 -3.08 -0.89 -29.51
N THR A 411 -2.70 -0.98 -28.24
CA THR A 411 -1.50 -0.35 -27.68
C THR A 411 -0.22 -0.98 -28.24
N ILE A 412 -0.12 -2.32 -28.21
CA ILE A 412 1.04 -3.05 -28.78
C ILE A 412 1.21 -2.72 -30.26
N SER A 413 0.11 -2.59 -31.02
CA SER A 413 0.16 -2.31 -32.45
C SER A 413 0.77 -0.95 -32.82
N LYS A 414 0.91 -0.05 -31.84
CA LYS A 414 1.59 1.24 -32.02
C LYS A 414 3.11 1.15 -31.92
N PHE A 415 3.65 0.09 -31.32
CA PHE A 415 5.09 -0.14 -31.26
C PHE A 415 5.54 -0.84 -32.54
N ASP A 416 6.48 -0.21 -33.25
CA ASP A 416 7.07 -0.77 -34.46
C ASP A 416 7.74 -2.12 -34.17
N ALA A 417 7.70 -3.02 -35.16
CA ALA A 417 8.30 -4.36 -35.04
C ALA A 417 9.78 -4.32 -34.65
N SER A 418 10.52 -3.35 -35.19
CA SER A 418 11.95 -3.14 -34.88
C SER A 418 12.19 -2.76 -33.42
N ILE A 419 11.26 -2.06 -32.78
CA ILE A 419 11.35 -1.70 -31.36
C ILE A 419 10.96 -2.88 -30.49
N ARG A 420 9.86 -3.56 -30.83
CA ARG A 420 9.41 -4.76 -30.10
C ARG A 420 10.48 -5.85 -30.07
N ALA A 421 11.13 -6.11 -31.20
CA ALA A 421 12.18 -7.13 -31.33
C ALA A 421 13.47 -6.84 -30.54
N GLN A 422 13.64 -5.62 -30.02
CA GLN A 422 14.79 -5.28 -29.16
C GLN A 422 14.63 -5.75 -27.71
N VAL A 423 13.42 -6.08 -27.28
CA VAL A 423 13.17 -6.58 -25.92
C VAL A 423 13.55 -8.05 -25.81
N ILE A 424 14.38 -8.38 -24.83
CA ILE A 424 14.78 -9.75 -24.52
C ILE A 424 13.78 -10.32 -23.51
N ILE A 425 13.09 -11.38 -23.89
CA ILE A 425 12.07 -12.03 -23.06
C ILE A 425 12.56 -13.40 -22.59
N ASP A 426 12.80 -13.52 -21.29
CA ASP A 426 12.99 -14.79 -20.60
C ASP A 426 11.66 -15.30 -20.03
N CYS A 427 11.53 -16.61 -19.91
CA CYS A 427 10.36 -17.24 -19.29
C CYS A 427 10.78 -17.83 -17.96
N TYR A 428 10.09 -17.47 -16.87
CA TYR A 428 10.34 -18.08 -15.57
C TYR A 428 9.95 -19.55 -15.61
N ASP A 429 10.92 -20.44 -15.37
CA ASP A 429 10.67 -21.87 -15.21
C ASP A 429 10.85 -22.26 -13.74
N ALA A 430 9.74 -22.68 -13.12
CA ALA A 430 9.73 -23.06 -11.71
C ALA A 430 10.49 -24.37 -11.46
N GLU A 431 10.56 -25.26 -12.46
CA GLU A 431 11.21 -26.57 -12.35
C GLU A 431 12.73 -26.41 -12.44
N ALA A 432 13.21 -25.59 -13.39
CA ALA A 432 14.64 -25.29 -13.55
C ALA A 432 15.25 -24.61 -12.30
N LYS A 433 14.53 -23.68 -11.66
CA LYS A 433 15.01 -23.02 -10.43
C LYS A 433 15.08 -23.96 -9.23
N GLN A 434 14.14 -24.91 -9.10
CA GLN A 434 14.21 -25.92 -8.05
C GLN A 434 15.38 -26.89 -8.26
N GLU A 435 15.74 -27.17 -9.51
CA GLU A 435 16.94 -27.96 -9.83
C GLU A 435 18.23 -27.18 -9.58
N GLU A 436 18.30 -25.89 -9.90
CA GLU A 436 19.44 -25.03 -9.57
C GLU A 436 19.65 -24.90 -8.05
N ASP A 437 18.59 -24.67 -7.27
CA ASP A 437 18.65 -24.61 -5.80
C ASP A 437 19.05 -25.95 -5.16
N LYS A 438 18.64 -27.08 -5.77
CA LYS A 438 19.06 -28.42 -5.36
C LYS A 438 20.51 -28.72 -5.76
N SER A 439 20.97 -28.18 -6.87
CA SER A 439 22.34 -28.38 -7.39
C SER A 439 23.36 -27.55 -6.60
N GLN A 440 23.03 -26.29 -6.26
CA GLN A 440 23.87 -25.46 -5.39
C GLN A 440 23.99 -26.03 -3.96
N LYS A 441 22.95 -26.71 -3.46
CA LYS A 441 23.02 -27.47 -2.20
C LYS A 441 23.83 -28.76 -2.29
N ARG A 442 24.05 -29.31 -3.49
CA ARG A 442 24.90 -30.50 -3.71
C ARG A 442 26.37 -30.15 -3.86
N GLU A 443 26.72 -28.97 -4.36
CA GLU A 443 28.13 -28.55 -4.54
C GLU A 443 28.84 -28.11 -3.25
N THR A 444 28.12 -27.98 -2.12
CA THR A 444 28.69 -27.52 -0.84
C THR A 444 28.99 -28.64 0.18
N SER A 445 29.00 -29.92 -0.22
CA SER A 445 29.45 -31.01 0.67
C SER A 445 30.20 -32.10 -0.12
N PRO A 446 31.45 -32.46 0.25
CA PRO A 446 32.08 -33.66 -0.28
C PRO A 446 31.42 -34.92 0.31
N GLU A 447 31.36 -35.94 -0.55
CA GLU A 447 30.67 -37.22 -0.38
C GLU A 447 31.30 -38.12 0.70
N GLU A 448 30.45 -38.69 1.58
CA GLU A 448 30.59 -40.07 2.01
C GLU A 448 29.24 -40.81 1.86
N ALA A 449 29.30 -41.89 1.07
CA ALA A 449 28.50 -43.10 1.10
C ALA A 449 26.98 -43.08 0.79
N LEU A 450 26.66 -43.60 -0.40
CA LEU A 450 25.79 -44.77 -0.64
C LEU A 450 25.00 -45.31 0.58
N ASN A 451 23.67 -45.14 0.58
CA ASN A 451 22.76 -46.29 0.63
C ASN A 451 21.29 -45.94 0.31
N ASN A 452 20.68 -46.79 -0.52
CA ASN A 452 19.25 -46.84 -0.84
C ASN A 452 18.46 -47.45 0.34
N ASN A 453 17.33 -46.84 0.74
CA ASN A 453 15.98 -47.43 0.60
C ASN A 453 14.88 -46.66 1.36
N ASN A 454 13.79 -46.44 0.63
CA ASN A 454 12.38 -46.31 1.02
C ASN A 454 12.00 -46.67 2.48
N ASN A 455 11.27 -45.79 3.18
CA ASN A 455 9.81 -45.91 3.31
C ASN A 455 9.16 -44.75 4.10
N ASN A 456 7.93 -44.43 3.70
CA ASN A 456 6.99 -43.51 4.37
C ASN A 456 6.77 -43.84 5.86
N ASN A 457 6.67 -42.80 6.71
CA ASN A 457 5.58 -42.71 7.68
C ASN A 457 5.44 -41.32 8.33
N TYR A 458 4.18 -40.91 8.45
CA TYR A 458 3.67 -39.71 9.10
C TYR A 458 3.67 -39.88 10.63
N CYS A 459 4.09 -38.87 11.42
CA CYS A 459 3.38 -38.37 12.63
C CYS A 459 4.18 -37.35 13.50
N LYS A 460 3.46 -36.27 13.86
CA LYS A 460 3.36 -35.57 15.16
C LYS A 460 4.57 -34.91 15.85
N THR A 461 4.47 -33.57 15.91
CA THR A 461 4.68 -32.66 17.07
C THR A 461 5.31 -33.19 18.37
N LYS A 462 6.49 -32.65 18.75
CA LYS A 462 6.72 -31.82 19.96
C LYS A 462 8.21 -31.49 20.21
N GLU A 463 8.43 -30.40 20.94
CA GLU A 463 9.64 -30.01 21.71
C GLU A 463 10.80 -29.28 21.00
N ARG A 464 10.63 -27.96 20.82
CA ARG A 464 11.74 -27.00 20.72
C ARG A 464 12.14 -26.53 22.12
N GLY A 465 13.24 -27.06 22.65
CA GLY A 465 13.79 -26.62 23.94
C GLY A 465 15.32 -26.58 24.04
N ASN A 466 16.07 -27.33 23.23
CA ASN A 466 17.49 -27.56 23.50
C ASN A 466 18.47 -27.30 22.33
N ALA A 467 18.02 -26.80 21.17
CA ALA A 467 18.88 -26.64 19.99
C ALA A 467 19.90 -25.47 20.08
N ALA A 468 19.67 -24.46 20.91
CA ALA A 468 20.53 -23.28 20.98
C ALA A 468 21.82 -23.50 21.80
N ARG A 469 21.79 -24.37 22.82
CA ARG A 469 22.97 -24.65 23.67
C ARG A 469 23.99 -25.55 22.98
N ASP A 470 23.54 -26.48 22.15
CA ASP A 470 24.42 -27.38 21.42
C ASP A 470 25.14 -26.69 20.25
N LEU A 471 24.51 -25.66 19.66
CA LEU A 471 25.12 -24.86 18.60
C LEU A 471 26.31 -24.02 19.09
N ILE A 472 26.18 -23.41 20.28
CA ILE A 472 27.25 -22.58 20.89
C ILE A 472 28.45 -23.46 21.24
N LYS A 473 28.22 -24.64 21.82
CA LYS A 473 29.27 -25.60 22.18
C LYS A 473 30.00 -26.18 20.95
N SER A 474 29.28 -26.31 19.82
CA SER A 474 29.86 -26.72 18.54
C SER A 474 30.68 -25.62 17.85
N LEU A 475 30.45 -24.34 18.17
CA LEU A 475 31.20 -23.22 17.61
C LEU A 475 32.48 -22.92 18.40
N GLU A 476 32.44 -23.04 19.73
CA GLU A 476 33.62 -22.88 20.59
C GLU A 476 34.69 -23.97 20.36
N SER A 477 34.27 -25.17 19.96
CA SER A 477 35.19 -26.28 19.64
C SER A 477 35.85 -26.19 18.25
N LYS A 478 35.48 -25.19 17.43
CA LYS A 478 36.04 -24.97 16.08
C LYS A 478 37.03 -23.81 15.99
N VAL A 479 37.40 -23.18 17.11
CA VAL A 479 38.43 -22.14 17.14
C VAL A 479 39.80 -22.80 17.38
N PRO A 480 40.74 -22.79 16.41
CA PRO A 480 42.08 -23.32 16.63
C PRO A 480 42.85 -22.39 17.59
N SER A 481 43.48 -22.97 18.61
CA SER A 481 44.25 -22.28 19.65
C SER A 481 45.63 -21.77 19.19
N ASN A 482 45.87 -21.66 17.89
CA ASN A 482 47.08 -21.05 17.31
C ASN A 482 46.74 -20.41 15.95
N PRO A 483 46.84 -19.08 15.79
CA PRO A 483 46.57 -18.44 14.51
C PRO A 483 47.70 -18.73 13.52
N ALA A 484 47.35 -19.30 12.37
CA ALA A 484 48.24 -19.34 11.20
C ALA A 484 48.56 -17.91 10.73
N PRO A 485 49.74 -17.66 10.15
CA PRO A 485 50.11 -16.31 9.70
C PRO A 485 49.14 -15.81 8.63
N MET A 486 48.60 -14.60 8.85
CA MET A 486 47.67 -13.92 7.96
C MET A 486 48.25 -13.77 6.55
N HIS A 487 47.37 -13.86 5.53
CA HIS A 487 47.73 -13.66 4.14
C HIS A 487 48.37 -12.26 3.94
N PRO A 488 49.50 -12.13 3.20
CA PRO A 488 50.28 -10.89 3.11
C PRO A 488 49.49 -9.66 2.64
N SER A 489 48.48 -9.86 1.80
CA SER A 489 47.60 -8.78 1.33
C SER A 489 46.70 -8.21 2.43
N ILE A 490 46.25 -9.04 3.38
CA ILE A 490 45.42 -8.58 4.50
C ILE A 490 46.31 -7.88 5.52
N GLN A 491 47.54 -8.37 5.73
CA GLN A 491 48.51 -7.70 6.59
C GLN A 491 48.93 -6.33 6.03
N ALA A 492 49.09 -6.20 4.71
CA ALA A 492 49.34 -4.93 4.04
C ALA A 492 48.15 -3.96 4.12
N LEU A 493 46.92 -4.47 4.00
CA LEU A 493 45.71 -3.66 4.13
C LEU A 493 45.50 -3.18 5.58
N THR A 494 45.71 -4.05 6.57
CA THR A 494 45.63 -3.67 7.99
C THR A 494 46.72 -2.67 8.36
N ALA A 495 47.95 -2.84 7.85
CA ALA A 495 49.02 -1.86 8.05
C ALA A 495 48.67 -0.50 7.41
N ALA A 496 48.14 -0.49 6.18
CA ALA A 496 47.72 0.72 5.47
C ALA A 496 46.56 1.46 6.18
N CYS A 497 45.63 0.73 6.79
CA CYS A 497 44.52 1.31 7.55
C CYS A 497 44.92 1.80 8.94
N SER A 498 46.01 1.27 9.52
CA SER A 498 46.41 1.59 10.90
C SER A 498 47.35 2.79 11.05
N GLU A 499 48.10 3.16 10.01
CA GLU A 499 49.16 4.18 10.16
C GLU A 499 48.86 5.55 9.54
N LYS A 500 47.80 5.73 8.72
CA LYS A 500 47.68 6.96 7.90
C LYS A 500 46.28 7.57 7.72
N ILE A 501 45.25 7.12 8.42
CA ILE A 501 43.91 7.69 8.24
C ILE A 501 43.64 8.86 9.20
N LEU A 502 44.11 8.80 10.45
CA LEU A 502 43.78 9.80 11.47
C LEU A 502 45.00 10.64 11.84
N ASN A 503 44.83 11.96 11.80
CA ASN A 503 45.87 12.91 12.18
C ASN A 503 46.13 12.83 13.70
N ARG A 504 47.34 12.40 14.09
CA ARG A 504 47.73 12.23 15.48
C ARG A 504 47.72 13.54 16.27
N ASP A 505 48.03 14.66 15.63
CA ASP A 505 48.11 15.97 16.30
C ASP A 505 46.72 16.55 16.56
N TYR A 506 45.75 16.25 15.69
CA TYR A 506 44.32 16.56 15.91
C TYR A 506 43.79 15.87 17.17
N LEU A 507 44.13 14.59 17.37
CA LEU A 507 43.65 13.80 18.51
C LEU A 507 44.24 14.21 19.86
N LEU A 508 45.42 14.83 19.90
CA LEU A 508 46.12 15.14 21.14
C LEU A 508 46.10 16.62 21.53
N GLN A 509 45.93 17.55 20.59
CA GLN A 509 46.02 19.00 20.85
C GLN A 509 44.83 19.81 20.34
N GLY A 510 43.83 19.18 19.69
CA GLY A 510 42.57 19.83 19.32
C GLY A 510 42.67 20.90 18.22
N GLY A 511 43.79 20.97 17.50
CA GLY A 511 43.97 21.83 16.33
C GLY A 511 44.47 21.05 15.12
N GLY A 512 43.80 21.21 13.96
CA GLY A 512 44.13 20.56 12.68
C GLY A 512 42.92 19.89 12.00
N GLU A 513 43.10 19.42 10.76
CA GLU A 513 42.11 18.61 10.03
C GLU A 513 42.12 17.15 10.54
N PRO A 514 40.95 16.48 10.64
CA PRO A 514 40.82 15.14 11.23
C PRO A 514 41.50 14.02 10.41
N PHE A 515 41.79 14.27 9.13
CA PHE A 515 42.36 13.29 8.19
C PHE A 515 43.64 13.82 7.53
N VAL A 516 44.56 12.92 7.20
CA VAL A 516 45.82 13.27 6.50
C VAL A 516 45.57 13.27 4.99
N ALA A 517 45.74 14.42 4.33
CA ALA A 517 45.61 14.52 2.87
C ALA A 517 46.79 13.82 2.14
N PRO A 518 46.54 13.17 0.98
CA PRO A 518 47.60 12.53 0.19
C PRO A 518 48.50 13.56 -0.51
N PRO A 519 49.79 13.23 -0.78
CA PRO A 519 50.72 14.15 -1.45
C PRO A 519 50.38 14.39 -2.93
N ASP A 520 50.50 15.65 -3.34
CA ASP A 520 50.32 16.17 -4.70
C ASP A 520 51.36 15.58 -5.68
N ASP A 521 50.97 14.60 -6.50
CA ASP A 521 51.53 14.39 -7.85
C ASP A 521 50.81 13.25 -8.60
N ALA A 522 49.49 13.35 -8.79
CA ALA A 522 48.78 12.53 -9.80
C ALA A 522 47.37 13.06 -10.14
N LEU A 523 47.22 14.25 -10.74
CA LEU A 523 45.96 14.67 -11.38
C LEU A 523 46.18 15.56 -12.63
N PRO A 524 45.54 15.26 -13.78
CA PRO A 524 45.19 16.25 -14.82
C PRO A 524 43.76 16.82 -14.59
N PRO A 525 43.36 17.90 -15.28
CA PRO A 525 42.84 19.11 -14.64
C PRO A 525 41.32 19.13 -14.39
N ALA A 526 40.93 19.89 -13.36
CA ALA A 526 39.56 20.24 -13.02
C ALA A 526 38.94 21.28 -13.98
N PRO A 527 37.61 21.28 -14.19
CA PRO A 527 36.89 22.46 -14.66
C PRO A 527 36.34 23.28 -13.48
N SER A 528 36.37 24.60 -13.71
CA SER A 528 35.95 25.68 -12.82
C SER A 528 34.49 25.61 -12.36
N THR A 529 34.26 26.16 -11.17
CA THR A 529 32.97 26.54 -10.60
C THR A 529 32.24 27.61 -11.43
N SER A 530 31.01 27.29 -11.84
CA SER A 530 29.92 28.27 -12.01
C SER A 530 28.57 27.54 -11.96
N GLN A 531 27.62 28.18 -11.29
CA GLN A 531 26.24 27.79 -11.02
C GLN A 531 25.52 27.15 -12.21
N GLU A 532 24.81 26.04 -11.99
CA GLU A 532 23.61 25.64 -12.76
C GLU A 532 22.82 24.53 -12.03
N ASN A 533 21.53 24.44 -12.38
CA ASN A 533 20.40 23.82 -11.69
C ASN A 533 20.57 22.34 -11.29
N LEU A 534 20.01 21.98 -10.12
CA LEU A 534 19.85 20.59 -9.69
C LEU A 534 18.56 20.01 -10.29
N ASP A 535 18.70 19.30 -11.41
CA ASP A 535 17.73 18.29 -11.85
C ASP A 535 17.93 17.00 -11.02
N PRO A 536 16.87 16.25 -10.69
CA PRO A 536 17.00 14.97 -10.00
C PRO A 536 17.73 13.95 -10.87
N GLU A 537 18.58 13.12 -10.25
CA GLU A 537 19.41 12.10 -10.89
C GLU A 537 18.61 11.25 -11.89
N VAL A 538 18.76 11.57 -13.17
CA VAL A 538 18.50 10.64 -14.26
C VAL A 538 19.63 9.63 -14.21
N GLU A 539 19.33 8.37 -13.90
CA GLU A 539 20.21 7.26 -14.27
C GLU A 539 20.49 7.41 -15.77
N THR A 540 21.70 7.85 -16.11
CA THR A 540 22.19 7.90 -17.50
C THR A 540 22.50 6.47 -17.90
N ASP A 541 21.43 5.75 -18.17
CA ASP A 541 21.46 4.35 -18.49
C ASP A 541 21.95 4.20 -19.93
N SER A 542 22.90 3.29 -20.13
CA SER A 542 23.59 3.13 -21.41
C SER A 542 22.57 2.93 -22.54
N GLU A 543 22.56 3.80 -23.54
CA GLU A 543 21.59 3.76 -24.66
C GLU A 543 21.70 2.48 -25.54
N HIS A 544 22.53 1.50 -25.16
CA HIS A 544 22.91 0.36 -25.99
C HIS A 544 22.56 -1.00 -25.38
N GLU A 545 22.03 -1.06 -24.15
CA GLU A 545 21.62 -2.33 -23.56
C GLU A 545 20.14 -2.64 -23.86
N ARG A 546 19.92 -3.78 -24.52
CA ARG A 546 18.58 -4.27 -24.84
C ARG A 546 17.82 -4.58 -23.55
N PRO A 547 16.60 -4.04 -23.33
CA PRO A 547 15.88 -4.27 -22.08
C PRO A 547 15.49 -5.74 -21.98
N ARG A 548 15.72 -6.30 -20.78
CA ARG A 548 15.48 -7.70 -20.48
C ARG A 548 14.36 -7.83 -19.46
N ILE A 549 13.39 -8.71 -19.75
CA ILE A 549 12.27 -9.01 -18.85
C ILE A 549 12.11 -10.51 -18.68
N THR A 550 11.53 -10.91 -17.55
CA THR A 550 11.14 -12.29 -17.27
C THR A 550 9.62 -12.36 -17.13
N LEU A 551 8.97 -13.22 -17.93
CA LEU A 551 7.53 -13.47 -17.86
C LEU A 551 7.22 -14.62 -16.90
N TYR A 552 6.26 -14.42 -16.02
CA TYR A 552 5.85 -15.39 -15.01
C TYR A 552 4.57 -16.11 -15.41
N SER A 553 3.63 -15.41 -16.03
CA SER A 553 2.32 -15.96 -16.36
C SER A 553 2.37 -16.88 -17.59
N GLN A 554 1.58 -17.95 -17.56
CA GLN A 554 1.43 -18.89 -18.67
C GLN A 554 0.86 -18.22 -19.91
N LYS A 555 -0.07 -17.26 -19.72
CA LYS A 555 -0.65 -16.47 -20.82
C LYS A 555 0.41 -15.66 -21.55
N MET A 556 1.22 -14.88 -20.84
CA MET A 556 2.24 -14.04 -21.49
C MET A 556 3.41 -14.85 -22.04
N LYS A 557 3.81 -15.95 -21.38
CA LYS A 557 4.78 -16.89 -21.95
C LYS A 557 4.34 -17.44 -23.30
N GLY A 558 3.07 -17.86 -23.41
CA GLY A 558 2.49 -18.32 -24.68
C GLY A 558 2.34 -17.23 -25.75
N LEU A 559 2.38 -15.95 -25.35
CA LEU A 559 2.31 -14.81 -26.25
C LEU A 559 3.70 -14.33 -26.73
N LYS A 560 4.80 -14.77 -26.12
CA LYS A 560 6.16 -14.28 -26.38
C LYS A 560 6.48 -14.11 -27.87
N ASP A 561 6.32 -15.19 -28.65
CA ASP A 561 6.67 -15.17 -30.08
C ASP A 561 5.72 -14.28 -30.89
N LEU A 562 4.44 -14.21 -30.50
CA LEU A 562 3.45 -13.36 -31.16
C LEU A 562 3.69 -11.87 -30.88
N LEU A 563 4.19 -11.52 -29.70
CA LEU A 563 4.48 -10.16 -29.27
C LEU A 563 5.73 -9.58 -29.95
N LEU A 564 6.68 -10.43 -30.35
CA LEU A 564 7.92 -10.04 -31.03
C LEU A 564 7.85 -10.19 -32.56
N ALA A 565 6.81 -10.84 -33.10
CA ALA A 565 6.65 -11.06 -34.54
C ALA A 565 6.56 -9.76 -35.34
N GLU A 566 7.08 -9.76 -36.57
CA GLU A 566 7.03 -8.60 -37.48
C GLU A 566 5.59 -8.14 -37.73
N LYS A 567 4.68 -9.09 -37.98
CA LYS A 567 3.23 -8.85 -38.11
C LYS A 567 2.49 -9.40 -36.89
N LEU A 568 1.80 -8.52 -36.17
CA LEU A 568 1.01 -8.89 -35.01
C LEU A 568 -0.26 -9.63 -35.43
N ASN A 569 -0.42 -10.88 -34.95
CA ASN A 569 -1.67 -11.61 -35.07
C ASN A 569 -2.62 -11.20 -33.93
N THR A 570 -3.33 -10.09 -34.15
CA THR A 570 -4.24 -9.47 -33.17
C THR A 570 -5.33 -10.41 -32.65
N HIS A 571 -5.82 -11.31 -33.52
CA HIS A 571 -6.79 -12.35 -33.16
C HIS A 571 -6.17 -13.40 -32.23
N ALA A 572 -4.99 -13.92 -32.56
CA ALA A 572 -4.30 -14.91 -31.71
C ALA A 572 -3.96 -14.32 -30.33
N ILE A 573 -3.51 -13.06 -30.28
CA ILE A 573 -3.21 -12.37 -29.02
C ILE A 573 -4.48 -12.26 -28.15
N SER A 574 -5.59 -11.85 -28.76
CA SER A 574 -6.87 -11.73 -28.06
C SER A 574 -7.41 -13.07 -27.55
N LEU A 575 -7.30 -14.14 -28.36
CA LEU A 575 -7.75 -15.49 -27.99
C LEU A 575 -6.95 -16.04 -26.81
N GLN A 576 -5.63 -15.92 -26.85
CA GLN A 576 -4.74 -16.40 -25.81
C GLN A 576 -4.94 -15.61 -24.50
N LEU A 577 -5.05 -14.28 -24.57
CA LEU A 577 -5.27 -13.44 -23.38
C LEU A 577 -6.63 -13.73 -22.71
N THR A 578 -7.68 -13.96 -23.50
CA THR A 578 -9.03 -14.24 -22.98
C THR A 578 -9.31 -15.73 -22.74
N ALA A 579 -8.35 -16.61 -23.07
CA ALA A 579 -8.53 -18.06 -23.08
C ALA A 579 -9.78 -18.53 -23.85
N GLN A 580 -10.17 -17.80 -24.92
CA GLN A 580 -11.33 -18.15 -25.74
C GLN A 580 -11.04 -19.36 -26.64
N SER A 581 -11.85 -20.41 -26.52
CA SER A 581 -11.67 -21.66 -27.26
C SER A 581 -12.23 -21.66 -28.69
N GLN A 582 -13.01 -20.64 -29.08
CA GLN A 582 -13.64 -20.55 -30.40
C GLN A 582 -13.61 -19.13 -30.98
N VAL A 583 -13.19 -19.01 -32.23
CA VAL A 583 -13.44 -17.81 -33.06
C VAL A 583 -14.85 -17.85 -33.62
N GLN A 584 -15.51 -16.70 -33.76
CA GLN A 584 -16.82 -16.64 -34.41
C GLN A 584 -16.70 -17.17 -35.84
N ILE A 585 -17.27 -18.35 -36.10
CA ILE A 585 -17.39 -18.89 -37.45
C ILE A 585 -18.37 -18.00 -38.19
N GLY A 586 -17.85 -17.07 -38.98
CA GLY A 586 -18.67 -16.22 -39.84
C GLY A 586 -19.53 -17.11 -40.74
N LYS A 587 -20.85 -17.03 -40.60
CA LYS A 587 -21.79 -17.57 -41.57
C LYS A 587 -21.59 -16.82 -42.89
N LYS A 588 -20.66 -17.28 -43.73
CA LYS A 588 -20.75 -17.03 -45.16
C LYS A 588 -22.03 -17.72 -45.62
N SER A 589 -23.04 -16.89 -45.93
CA SER A 589 -24.21 -17.30 -46.69
C SER A 589 -23.73 -17.90 -48.02
N ARG A 590 -23.62 -19.22 -48.08
CA ARG A 590 -23.63 -19.98 -49.31
C ARG A 590 -25.05 -20.48 -49.47
N GLY A 591 -25.80 -19.81 -50.35
CA GLY A 591 -27.13 -20.26 -50.72
C GLY A 591 -27.04 -21.63 -51.40
N THR A 592 -27.81 -22.58 -50.89
CA THR A 592 -28.52 -23.59 -51.68
C THR A 592 -29.47 -24.34 -50.74
N ASP A 593 -30.70 -24.52 -51.20
CA ASP A 593 -31.83 -25.13 -50.53
C ASP A 593 -31.53 -26.54 -50.00
N GLU A 594 -32.00 -26.87 -48.79
CA GLU A 594 -32.83 -28.06 -48.58
C GLU A 594 -33.47 -28.11 -47.18
N VAL A 595 -34.63 -28.76 -47.16
CA VAL A 595 -35.70 -28.80 -46.15
C VAL A 595 -35.35 -29.69 -44.95
N GLY A 596 -35.71 -29.28 -43.72
CA GLY A 596 -35.51 -30.16 -42.54
C GLY A 596 -35.90 -29.64 -41.15
N VAL A 597 -37.20 -29.37 -40.96
CA VAL A 597 -38.02 -29.34 -39.73
C VAL A 597 -37.34 -29.63 -38.37
N SER A 598 -37.37 -28.66 -37.43
CA SER A 598 -38.14 -28.71 -36.15
C SER A 598 -37.72 -27.61 -35.16
N GLN A 599 -38.56 -26.59 -35.01
CA GLN A 599 -38.51 -25.60 -33.93
C GLN A 599 -39.22 -26.13 -32.67
N ARG A 600 -38.68 -25.83 -31.48
CA ARG A 600 -39.46 -25.65 -30.23
C ARG A 600 -38.91 -24.47 -29.40
N PRO A 601 -39.77 -23.77 -28.63
CA PRO A 601 -39.68 -22.32 -28.45
C PRO A 601 -39.05 -21.87 -27.13
N LYS A 602 -38.52 -20.64 -27.14
CA LYS A 602 -38.03 -19.89 -25.98
C LYS A 602 -39.15 -19.64 -24.97
N ARG A 603 -38.88 -19.90 -23.68
CA ARG A 603 -39.74 -19.55 -22.55
C ARG A 603 -39.42 -18.14 -22.09
N THR A 604 -40.44 -17.29 -22.04
CA THR A 604 -40.41 -15.90 -21.57
C THR A 604 -40.33 -15.82 -20.04
N ARG A 605 -39.55 -14.84 -19.57
CA ARG A 605 -39.36 -14.44 -18.17
C ARG A 605 -40.63 -13.74 -17.65
N ARG A 606 -41.10 -14.10 -16.45
CA ARG A 606 -42.13 -13.35 -15.71
C ARG A 606 -41.48 -12.35 -14.78
N GLU A 607 -42.17 -11.22 -14.64
CA GLU A 607 -41.96 -10.10 -13.71
C GLU A 607 -41.87 -10.56 -12.25
#